data_AF-A0A2N0HQN3-F1
#
_entry.id   AF-A0A2N0HQN3-F1
#
_cell.length_a   1.000
_cell.length_b   1.000
_cell.length_c   1.000
_cell.angle_alpha   90.00
_cell.angle_beta   90.00
_cell.angle_gamma   90.00
#
_symmetry.space_group_name_H-M   'P 1'
#
loop_
_entity.id
_entity.type
_entity.pdbx_description
1 polymer ?
#
loop_
_entity_poly.entity_id
_entity_poly.type
_entity_poly.pdbx_seq_one_letter_code
_entity_poly.pdbx_strand_id
1 'polypeptide(L)'
;MKLISKRKQLGQGMMEYVIIVALIAVAAIGVYSQFGTTIRNQTAGLSKEISGEKADGALANAVKSGSEAQTRANEKKGMGTYNAKNDQK
;
A
#
# COMPACT_ATOMS: atom_id res chain seq x y z
N MET A 1 -16.17 -12.59 -50.04
CA MET A 1 -15.71 -12.88 -48.66
C MET A 1 -14.67 -11.84 -48.28
N LYS A 2 -15.00 -10.89 -47.40
CA LYS A 2 -14.17 -9.70 -47.11
C LYS A 2 -13.29 -10.01 -45.88
N LEU A 3 -11.98 -10.18 -46.08
CA LEU A 3 -11.04 -10.44 -45.00
C LEU A 3 -10.74 -9.13 -44.27
N ILE A 4 -11.23 -9.00 -43.03
CA ILE A 4 -10.89 -7.89 -42.15
C ILE A 4 -9.48 -8.15 -41.60
N SER A 5 -8.49 -7.45 -42.15
CA SER A 5 -7.13 -7.42 -41.60
C SER A 5 -7.16 -6.60 -40.31
N LYS A 6 -7.06 -7.27 -39.15
CA LYS A 6 -6.75 -6.59 -37.88
C LYS A 6 -5.33 -6.05 -37.99
N ARG A 7 -5.19 -4.73 -38.11
CA ARG A 7 -3.88 -4.06 -38.06
C ARG A 7 -3.16 -4.52 -36.80
N LYS A 8 -2.05 -5.24 -36.94
CA LYS A 8 -1.14 -5.51 -35.82
C LYS A 8 -0.58 -4.16 -35.39
N GLN A 9 -0.99 -3.72 -34.21
CA GLN A 9 -0.63 -2.41 -33.66
C GLN A 9 0.82 -2.46 -33.19
N LEU A 10 1.75 -2.19 -34.10
CA LEU A 10 3.16 -2.01 -33.79
C LEU A 10 3.28 -0.74 -32.93
N GLY A 11 3.52 -0.94 -31.64
CA GLY A 11 3.61 0.12 -30.63
C GLY A 11 2.58 0.08 -29.50
N GLN A 12 1.58 -0.80 -29.55
CA GLN A 12 0.53 -0.89 -28.51
C GLN A 12 0.99 -1.55 -27.21
N GLY A 13 2.04 -2.39 -27.24
CA GLY A 13 2.50 -3.08 -26.02
C GLY A 13 3.46 -2.25 -25.17
N MET A 14 4.50 -1.66 -25.77
CA MET A 14 5.67 -1.22 -25.01
C MET A 14 5.36 -0.06 -24.04
N MET A 15 4.67 0.99 -24.49
CA MET A 15 4.33 2.12 -23.63
C MET A 15 3.25 1.77 -22.58
N GLU A 16 2.28 0.92 -22.94
CA GLU A 16 1.24 0.49 -22.02
C GLU A 16 1.83 -0.36 -20.88
N TYR A 17 2.74 -1.29 -21.21
CA TYR A 17 3.46 -2.07 -20.20
C TYR A 17 4.34 -1.19 -19.32
N VAL A 18 5.05 -0.20 -19.87
CA VAL A 18 5.87 0.73 -19.07
C VAL A 18 5.01 1.55 -18.10
N ILE A 19 3.83 2.01 -18.52
CA ILE A 19 2.90 2.74 -17.65
C ILE A 19 2.38 1.83 -16.54
N ILE A 20 1.94 0.61 -16.85
CA ILE A 20 1.44 -0.35 -15.85
C ILE A 20 2.54 -0.70 -14.84
N VAL A 21 3.76 -0.96 -15.31
CA VAL A 21 4.91 -1.26 -14.44
C VAL A 21 5.24 -0.08 -13.52
N ALA A 22 5.22 1.15 -14.05
CA ALA A 22 5.44 2.34 -13.24
C ALA A 22 4.38 2.50 -12.14
N LEU A 23 3.11 2.24 -12.44
CA LEU A 23 2.02 2.30 -11.46
C LEU A 23 2.18 1.22 -10.37
N ILE A 24 2.54 -0.01 -10.74
CA ILE A 24 2.80 -1.10 -9.79
C ILE A 24 4.00 -0.75 -8.89
N ALA A 25 5.07 -0.21 -9.45
CA ALA A 25 6.28 0.17 -8.70
C ALA A 25 5.97 1.23 -7.63
N VAL A 26 5.22 2.27 -7.99
CA VAL A 26 4.80 3.32 -7.05
C VAL A 26 3.91 2.76 -5.94
N ALA A 27 2.94 1.90 -6.30
CA ALA A 27 2.09 1.23 -5.31
C ALA A 27 2.89 0.33 -4.36
N ALA A 28 3.86 -0.41 -4.90
CA ALA A 28 4.72 -1.30 -4.13
C ALA A 28 5.56 -0.53 -3.11
N ILE A 29 6.13 0.62 -3.46
CA ILE A 29 6.89 1.47 -2.51
C ILE A 29 6.00 1.86 -1.31
N GLY A 30 4.75 2.26 -1.56
CA GLY A 30 3.80 2.60 -0.50
C GLY A 30 3.43 1.42 0.39
N VAL A 31 3.15 0.26 -0.20
CA VAL A 31 2.84 -0.97 0.54
C VAL A 31 4.04 -1.44 1.36
N TYR A 32 5.24 -1.50 0.78
CA TYR A 32 6.44 -1.94 1.50
C TYR A 32 6.81 -1.02 2.66
N SER A 33 6.63 0.29 2.53
CA SER A 33 6.83 1.27 3.62
C SER A 33 5.88 1.00 4.80
N GLN A 34 4.58 0.93 4.52
CA GLN A 34 3.56 0.79 5.55
C GLN A 34 3.58 -0.63 6.17
N PHE A 35 3.66 -1.67 5.34
CA PHE A 35 3.61 -3.06 5.78
C PHE A 35 4.94 -3.52 6.39
N GLY A 36 6.07 -3.01 5.91
CA GLY A 36 7.39 -3.30 6.48
C GLY A 36 7.54 -2.81 7.92
N THR A 37 6.96 -1.65 8.23
CA THR A 37 6.92 -1.13 9.61
C THR A 37 6.07 -2.03 10.51
N THR A 38 4.90 -2.46 10.06
CA THR A 38 4.02 -3.37 10.81
C THR A 38 4.68 -4.72 11.06
N ILE A 39 5.24 -5.36 10.03
CA ILE A 39 5.93 -6.64 10.16
C ILE A 39 7.10 -6.50 11.12
N ARG A 40 7.95 -5.48 10.96
CA ARG A 40 9.10 -5.26 11.85
C ARG A 40 8.68 -5.07 13.31
N ASN A 41 7.61 -4.31 13.57
CA ASN A 41 7.10 -4.12 14.92
C ASN A 41 6.56 -5.42 15.53
N GLN A 42 5.84 -6.23 14.74
CA GLN A 42 5.34 -7.53 15.19
C GLN A 42 6.50 -8.52 15.43
N THR A 43 7.47 -8.59 14.54
CA THR A 43 8.67 -9.43 14.71
C THR A 43 9.51 -8.99 15.91
N ALA A 44 9.63 -7.69 16.17
CA ALA A 44 10.29 -7.16 17.36
C ALA A 44 9.53 -7.53 18.65
N GLY A 45 8.20 -7.50 18.62
CA GLY A 45 7.36 -7.98 19.72
C GLY A 45 7.55 -9.47 20.00
N LEU A 46 7.48 -10.30 18.95
CA LEU A 46 7.74 -11.74 19.04
C LEU A 46 9.16 -12.05 19.54
N SER A 47 10.16 -11.30 19.06
CA SER A 47 11.55 -11.48 19.49
C SER A 47 11.74 -11.13 20.97
N LYS A 48 11.09 -10.05 21.45
CA LYS A 48 11.09 -9.67 22.86
C LYS A 48 10.42 -10.73 23.73
N GLU A 49 9.29 -11.26 23.29
CA GLU A 49 8.54 -12.31 24.00
C GLU A 49 9.33 -13.62 24.05
N ILE A 50 10.03 -14.00 22.95
CA ILE A 50 10.97 -15.13 22.92
C ILE A 50 12.16 -14.90 23.88
N SER A 51 12.65 -13.66 24.00
CA SER A 51 13.70 -13.32 24.98
C SER A 51 13.21 -13.19 26.43
N GLY A 52 11.92 -13.41 26.69
CA GLY A 52 11.32 -13.30 28.03
C GLY A 52 11.03 -11.87 28.50
N GLU A 53 11.18 -10.87 27.64
CA GLU A 53 10.78 -9.49 27.90
C GLU A 53 9.34 -9.25 27.43
N LYS A 54 8.53 -8.56 28.25
CA LYS A 54 7.17 -8.19 27.83
C LYS A 54 7.21 -7.24 26.64
N ALA A 55 6.49 -7.61 25.58
CA ALA A 55 6.40 -6.87 24.33
C ALA A 55 5.36 -5.73 24.36
N ASP A 56 5.02 -5.20 25.55
CA ASP A 56 3.90 -4.28 25.77
C ASP A 56 3.95 -3.04 24.84
N GLY A 57 5.15 -2.50 24.58
CA GLY A 57 5.33 -1.37 23.66
C GLY A 57 5.13 -1.72 22.17
N ALA A 58 5.52 -2.92 21.75
CA ALA A 58 5.32 -3.37 20.38
C ALA A 58 3.84 -3.70 20.11
N LEU A 59 3.17 -4.29 21.10
CA LEU A 59 1.74 -4.56 21.07
C LEU A 59 0.93 -3.26 21.04
N ALA A 60 1.27 -2.28 21.89
CA ALA A 60 0.62 -0.96 21.88
C ALA A 60 0.75 -0.26 20.52
N ASN A 61 1.94 -0.32 19.89
CA ASN A 61 2.17 0.24 18.56
C ASN A 61 1.40 -0.51 17.46
N ALA A 62 1.27 -1.82 17.57
CA ALA A 62 0.49 -2.64 16.63
C ALA A 62 -1.02 -2.33 16.74
N VAL A 63 -1.56 -2.24 17.96
CA VAL A 63 -2.96 -1.85 18.22
C VAL A 63 -3.24 -0.45 17.69
N LYS A 64 -2.34 0.51 17.96
CA LYS A 64 -2.45 1.89 17.46
C LYS A 64 -2.46 1.93 15.92
N SER A 65 -1.53 1.22 15.27
CA SER A 65 -1.45 1.16 13.80
C SER A 65 -2.70 0.52 13.19
N GLY A 66 -3.22 -0.53 13.81
CA GLY A 66 -4.47 -1.18 13.40
C GLY A 66 -5.68 -0.26 13.54
N SER A 67 -5.79 0.47 14.65
CA SER A 67 -6.86 1.45 14.88
C SER A 67 -6.81 2.61 13.89
N GLU A 68 -5.62 3.15 13.59
CA GLU A 68 -5.44 4.18 12.58
C GLU A 68 -5.75 3.68 11.16
N ALA A 69 -5.42 2.42 10.84
CA ALA A 69 -5.77 1.81 9.57
C ALA A 69 -7.29 1.62 9.43
N GLN A 70 -7.95 1.17 10.50
CA GLN A 70 -9.41 1.01 10.54
C GLN A 70 -10.13 2.36 10.44
N THR A 71 -9.61 3.39 11.11
CA THR A 71 -10.10 4.77 11.00
C THR A 71 -9.98 5.25 9.56
N ARG A 72 -8.80 5.10 8.94
CA ARG A 72 -8.57 5.46 7.53
C ARG A 72 -9.42 4.69 6.54
N ALA A 73 -9.74 3.42 6.84
CA ALA A 73 -10.61 2.59 6.00
C ALA A 73 -12.08 3.03 6.10
N ASN A 74 -12.54 3.46 7.29
CA ASN A 74 -13.89 3.95 7.52
C ASN A 74 -14.12 5.39 7.02
N GLU A 75 -13.05 6.12 6.74
CA GLU A 75 -13.15 7.45 6.16
C GLU A 75 -13.50 7.39 4.67
N LYS A 76 -14.69 7.88 4.31
CA LYS A 76 -15.17 7.95 2.92
C LYS A 76 -14.29 8.88 2.07
N LYS A 77 -13.32 8.30 1.36
CA LYS A 77 -12.47 9.03 0.40
C LYS A 77 -13.20 9.14 -0.95
N GLY A 78 -13.64 10.36 -1.27
CA GLY A 78 -14.21 10.71 -2.57
C GLY A 78 -13.57 12.00 -3.09
N MET A 79 -13.78 12.36 -4.35
CA MET A 79 -13.18 13.58 -4.92
C MET A 79 -13.55 14.87 -4.17
N GLY A 80 -14.71 14.92 -3.50
CA GLY A 80 -15.11 16.04 -2.64
C GLY A 80 -14.32 16.18 -1.33
N THR A 81 -13.56 15.15 -0.92
CA THR A 81 -12.74 15.16 0.30
C THR A 81 -11.23 15.13 -0.01
N TYR A 82 -10.84 15.32 -1.27
CA TYR A 82 -9.44 15.28 -1.72
C TYR A 82 -8.57 16.38 -1.06
N ASN A 83 -9.13 17.57 -0.82
CA ASN A 83 -8.44 18.65 -0.11
C ASN A 83 -8.51 18.54 1.43
N ALA A 84 -9.41 17.75 1.98
CA ALA A 84 -9.66 17.75 3.44
C ALA A 84 -8.55 17.07 4.27
N LYS A 85 -7.59 16.39 3.63
CA LYS A 85 -6.53 15.64 4.33
C LYS A 85 -5.10 15.96 3.91
N ASN A 86 -4.91 16.76 2.86
CA ASN A 86 -3.57 17.21 2.48
C ASN A 86 -3.11 18.47 3.24
N ASP A 87 -3.99 19.07 4.06
CA ASP A 87 -3.71 20.27 4.86
C ASP A 87 -3.39 19.98 6.34
N GLN A 88 -3.10 18.73 6.71
CA GLN A 88 -2.56 18.43 8.04
C GLN A 88 -1.05 18.73 8.06
N LYS A 89 -0.71 19.99 8.31
CA LYS A 89 0.58 20.40 8.86
C LYS A 89 0.79 19.83 10.25
#